data_AF-A0A958LYK4-F1
#
_entry.id   AF-A0A958LYK4-F1
#
_cell.length_a   1.000
_cell.length_b   1.000
_cell.length_c   1.000
_cell.angle_alpha   90.00
_cell.angle_beta   90.00
_cell.angle_gamma   90.00
#
_symmetry.space_group_name_H-M   'P 1'
#
loop_
_entity.id
_entity.type
_entity.pdbx_description
1 polymer ?
#
loop_
_entity_poly.entity_id
_entity_poly.type
_entity_poly.pdbx_seq_one_letter_code
_entity_poly.pdbx_strand_id
1 'polypeptide(L)' 'MQVLFIIVSNNCHHHVADVLNRINYQNRSDWSQVSIWWMCIWNSTYVSIWDIFKLYIPFLLTVLFLIFIVLTAKHAI' A
#
# COMPACT_ATOMS: atom_id res chain seq x y z
N MET A 1 1.89 -20.95 0.40
CA MET A 1 0.85 -19.95 0.76
C MET A 1 1.32 -19.02 1.91
N GLN A 2 2.60 -18.57 1.89
CA GLN A 2 3.19 -17.69 2.92
C GLN A 2 3.32 -16.22 2.47
N VAL A 3 3.34 -15.96 1.16
CA VAL A 3 3.61 -14.61 0.61
C VAL A 3 2.46 -13.63 0.88
N LEU A 4 1.20 -14.07 0.79
CA LEU A 4 0.04 -13.21 1.03
C LEU A 4 -0.12 -12.82 2.52
N PHE A 5 0.27 -13.69 3.45
CA PHE A 5 0.12 -13.47 4.90
C PHE A 5 1.08 -12.39 5.44
N ILE A 6 2.31 -12.32 4.88
CA ILE A 6 3.32 -11.31 5.23
C ILE A 6 2.97 -9.91 4.68
N ILE A 7 2.13 -9.81 3.66
CA ILE A 7 1.70 -8.50 3.14
C ILE A 7 0.62 -7.89 4.05
N VAL A 8 -0.28 -8.73 4.59
CA VAL A 8 -1.59 -8.25 5.11
C VAL A 8 -1.80 -8.45 6.61
N SER A 9 -1.20 -9.45 7.26
CA SER A 9 -1.72 -9.90 8.58
C SER A 9 -0.67 -10.12 9.70
N ASN A 10 0.61 -10.23 9.38
CA ASN A 10 1.66 -10.31 10.42
C ASN A 10 2.99 -9.77 9.88
N ASN A 11 2.96 -8.51 9.50
CA ASN A 11 4.04 -7.82 8.81
C ASN A 11 4.82 -6.91 9.79
N CYS A 12 5.85 -6.25 9.26
CA CYS A 12 6.65 -5.30 10.03
C CYS A 12 5.81 -4.18 10.66
N HIS A 13 4.71 -3.77 10.03
CA HIS A 13 3.82 -2.71 10.52
C HIS A 13 2.96 -3.16 11.70
N HIS A 14 2.56 -4.43 11.80
CA HIS A 14 1.91 -4.97 13.00
C HIS A 14 2.88 -5.00 14.19
N HIS A 15 4.13 -5.41 13.96
CA HIS A 15 5.15 -5.38 15.02
C HIS A 15 5.39 -3.96 15.54
N VAL A 16 5.52 -2.99 14.62
CA VAL A 16 5.65 -1.57 15.00
C VAL A 16 4.41 -1.10 15.76
N ALA A 17 3.20 -1.43 15.30
CA ALA A 17 1.97 -1.07 15.99
C ALA A 17 1.92 -1.62 17.43
N ASP A 18 2.29 -2.89 17.62
CA ASP A 18 2.37 -3.52 18.95
C ASP A 18 3.38 -2.80 19.87
N VAL A 19 4.55 -2.43 19.34
CA VAL A 19 5.55 -1.67 20.11
C VAL A 19 5.00 -0.30 20.50
N LEU A 20 4.39 0.43 19.56
CA LEU A 20 3.80 1.74 19.83
C LEU A 20 2.68 1.67 20.88
N ASN A 21 1.87 0.61 20.84
CA ASN A 21 0.84 0.35 21.85
C ASN A 21 1.42 0.09 23.24
N ARG A 22 2.49 -0.72 23.32
CA ARG A 22 3.15 -1.05 24.61
C ARG A 22 3.81 0.15 25.27
N ILE A 23 4.40 1.05 24.47
CA ILE A 23 5.03 2.27 25.00
C ILE A 23 4.05 3.44 25.13
N ASN A 24 2.77 3.23 24.84
CA ASN A 24 1.72 4.24 24.88
C ASN A 24 2.10 5.51 24.08
N TYR A 25 2.63 5.30 22.87
CA TYR A 25 3.14 6.39 22.04
C TYR A 25 2.03 7.40 21.70
N GLN A 26 2.30 8.68 21.93
CA GLN A 26 1.32 9.78 21.85
C GLN A 26 0.11 9.64 22.80
N ASN A 27 0.27 8.97 23.94
CA ASN A 27 -0.81 8.67 24.89
C ASN A 27 -1.95 7.82 24.27
N ARG A 28 -1.60 6.97 23.28
CA ARG A 28 -2.53 6.09 22.58
C ARG A 28 -2.03 4.65 22.60
N SER A 29 -2.96 3.70 22.60
CA SER A 29 -2.68 2.25 22.59
C SER A 29 -3.54 1.46 21.59
N ASP A 30 -4.09 2.17 20.60
CA ASP A 30 -4.93 1.67 19.51
C ASP A 30 -4.23 1.79 18.13
N TRP A 31 -2.90 1.80 18.11
CA TRP A 31 -2.12 1.74 16.87
C TRP A 31 -2.41 0.45 16.12
N SER A 32 -2.63 0.58 14.80
CA SER A 32 -2.88 -0.51 13.87
C SER A 32 -1.90 -0.41 12.70
N GLN A 33 -1.72 -1.49 11.94
CA GLN A 33 -0.89 -1.46 10.74
C GLN A 33 -1.27 -0.34 9.75
N VAL A 34 -2.56 0.04 9.70
CA VAL A 34 -3.06 1.11 8.83
C VAL A 34 -2.61 2.48 9.33
N SER A 35 -2.62 2.72 10.65
CA SER A 35 -2.12 3.98 11.20
C SER A 35 -0.60 4.09 11.03
N ILE A 36 0.15 2.99 11.11
CA ILE A 36 1.59 2.98 10.80
C ILE A 36 1.82 3.29 9.32
N TRP A 37 1.07 2.67 8.40
CA TRP A 37 1.17 2.96 6.97
C TRP A 37 0.92 4.44 6.68
N TRP A 38 -0.08 5.04 7.34
CA TRP A 38 -0.34 6.47 7.18
C TRP A 38 0.80 7.34 7.72
N MET A 39 1.37 7.01 8.88
CA MET A 39 2.57 7.70 9.38
C MET A 39 3.73 7.59 8.39
N CYS A 40 3.95 6.43 7.78
CA CYS A 40 5.01 6.26 6.79
C CYS A 40 4.79 7.14 5.55
N ILE A 41 3.56 7.31 5.06
CA ILE A 41 3.33 8.16 3.89
C ILE A 41 3.51 9.65 4.19
N TRP A 42 3.07 10.10 5.37
CA TRP A 42 3.12 11.53 5.71
C TRP A 42 4.44 11.96 6.34
N ASN A 43 5.15 11.08 7.04
CA ASN A 43 6.31 11.42 7.85
C ASN A 43 7.63 10.78 7.38
N SER A 44 7.62 9.94 6.33
CA SER A 44 8.86 9.36 5.78
C SER A 44 9.63 10.39 4.95
N THR A 45 10.97 10.34 5.07
CA THR A 45 11.90 11.09 4.23
C THR A 45 12.19 10.42 2.89
N TYR A 46 11.88 9.12 2.74
CA TYR A 46 12.27 8.32 1.58
C TYR A 46 11.12 7.99 0.63
N VAL A 47 9.88 8.05 1.10
CA VAL A 47 8.69 7.71 0.32
C VAL A 47 7.72 8.86 0.42
N SER A 48 7.55 9.59 -0.68
CA SER A 48 6.55 10.64 -0.79
C SER A 48 5.27 10.10 -1.42
N ILE A 49 4.15 10.80 -1.21
CA ILE A 49 2.90 10.51 -1.92
C ILE A 49 3.07 10.60 -3.45
N TRP A 50 4.01 11.42 -3.93
CA TRP A 50 4.32 11.52 -5.36
C TRP A 50 4.96 10.26 -5.91
N ASP A 51 5.71 9.53 -5.10
CA ASP A 51 6.36 8.28 -5.54
C ASP A 51 5.32 7.17 -5.71
N ILE A 52 4.22 7.20 -4.96
CA ILE A 52 3.04 6.34 -5.19
C ILE A 52 2.47 6.61 -6.58
N PHE A 53 2.21 7.88 -6.91
CA PHE A 53 1.67 8.23 -8.23
C PHE A 53 2.62 7.83 -9.37
N LYS A 54 3.93 8.13 -9.25
CA LYS A 54 4.93 7.77 -10.25
C LYS A 54 5.00 6.26 -10.49
N LEU A 55 4.81 5.45 -9.45
CA LEU A 55 4.86 4.00 -9.56
C LEU A 55 3.57 3.42 -10.17
N TYR A 56 2.40 3.83 -9.67
CA TYR A 56 1.14 3.17 -10.01
C TYR A 56 0.45 3.74 -11.27
N ILE A 57 0.64 5.02 -11.60
CA ILE A 57 0.01 5.61 -12.79
C ILE A 57 0.46 4.92 -14.09
N PRO A 58 1.76 4.73 -14.38
CA PRO A 58 2.20 4.09 -15.62
C PRO A 58 1.68 2.65 -15.76
N PHE A 59 1.66 1.92 -14.64
CA PHE A 59 1.11 0.56 -14.59
C PHE A 59 -0.40 0.56 -14.89
N LEU A 60 -1.17 1.43 -14.22
CA LEU A 60 -2.61 1.54 -14.44
C LEU A 60 -2.94 1.89 -15.89
N LEU A 61 -2.22 2.86 -16.48
CA LEU A 61 -2.38 3.24 -17.88
C LEU A 61 -2.09 2.07 -18.82
N THR A 62 -1.05 1.29 -18.53
CA THR A 62 -0.70 0.10 -19.33
C THR A 62 -1.82 -0.94 -19.28
N VAL A 63 -2.35 -1.23 -18.10
CA VAL A 63 -3.47 -2.18 -17.93
C VAL A 63 -4.72 -1.68 -18.66
N LEU A 64 -5.07 -0.40 -18.52
CA LEU A 64 -6.22 0.19 -19.20
C LEU A 64 -6.06 0.14 -20.73
N PHE A 65 -4.86 0.41 -21.24
CA PHE A 65 -4.55 0.30 -22.67
C PHE A 65 -4.70 -1.12 -23.20
N LEU A 66 -4.23 -2.12 -22.46
CA LEU A 66 -4.40 -3.53 -22.84
C LEU A 66 -5.88 -3.95 -22.85
N ILE A 67 -6.65 -3.54 -21.83
CA ILE A 67 -8.10 -3.77 -21.78
C ILE A 67 -8.78 -3.14 -23.00
N PHE A 68 -8.42 -1.90 -23.35
CA PHE A 68 -8.95 -1.21 -24.53
C PHE A 68 -8.67 -1.98 -25.83
N ILE A 69 -7.46 -2.49 -26.02
CA ILE A 69 -7.11 -3.32 -27.19
C ILE A 69 -7.97 -4.57 -27.23
N VAL A 70 -8.10 -5.30 -26.11
CA VAL A 70 -8.88 -6.54 -26.05
C VAL A 70 -10.34 -6.30 -26.37
N LEU A 71 -10.93 -5.23 -25.84
CA LEU A 71 -12.34 -4.90 -26.07
C LEU A 71 -12.61 -4.50 -27.53
N THR A 72 -11.72 -3.72 -28.14
CA THR A 72 -11.86 -3.31 -29.54
C THR A 72 -11.58 -4.45 -30.53
N ALA A 73 -10.57 -5.29 -30.26
CA ALA A 73 -10.27 -6.47 -31.06
C ALA A 73 -11.42 -7.50 -31.04
N LYS A 74 -12.09 -7.68 -29.89
CA LYS A 74 -13.29 -8.53 -29.79
C LYS A 74 -14.49 -8.00 -30.56
N HIS A 75 -14.56 -6.69 -30.79
CA HIS A 75 -15.69 -6.08 -31.50
C HIS A 75 -15.48 -6.06 -33.02
N ALA A 76 -14.23 -6.20 -33.48
CA ALA A 76 -13.83 -6.19 -34.89
C ALA A 76 -13.84 -7.59 -35.55
N ILE A 77 -14.06 -8.65 -34.77
CA ILE A 77 -14.22 -10.06 -35.22
C ILE A 77 -15.70 -10.43 -35.10
#